data_AF-A0A382TEY2-F1
#
_entry.id   AF-A0A382TEY2-F1
#
_cell.length_a   1.000
_cell.length_b   1.000
_cell.length_c   1.000
_cell.angle_alpha   90.00
_cell.angle_beta   90.00
_cell.angle_gamma   90.00
#
_symmetry.space_group_name_H-M   'P 1'
#
loop_
_entity.id
_entity.type
_entity.pdbx_description
1 polymer ?
#
loop_
_entity_poly.entity_id
_entity_poly.type
_entity_poly.pdbx_seq_one_letter_code
_entity_poly.pdbx_strand_id
1 'polypeptide(L)'
;MVFVPEGYFPMGNSSGKEDEKPLHFVYTKAFFIDKYEVSNAEYMKFVNATGYAKPIFWEDGTLNFPGHPVVGVSWHDAMTYAKWKGHRLPTEAEWEKSARGNDNRLWPWGRKFDKGFFFYYVNVFGEDDNYKKTAPVNYYETGASPFGLLNMSGNVWEWC
;
A
#
# COMPACT_ATOMS: atom_id res chain seq x y z
N MET A 1 -12.52 0.26 -1.80
CA MET A 1 -11.95 1.61 -1.69
C MET A 1 -12.36 2.29 -0.39
N VAL A 2 -11.55 3.23 0.07
CA VAL A 2 -11.73 4.09 1.24
C VAL A 2 -11.77 5.54 0.77
N PHE A 3 -12.64 6.36 1.37
CA PHE A 3 -12.71 7.79 1.10
C PHE A 3 -11.66 8.54 1.93
N VAL A 4 -10.87 9.38 1.27
CA VAL A 4 -9.93 10.31 1.92
C VAL A 4 -10.41 11.75 1.66
N PRO A 5 -10.72 12.53 2.71
CA PRO A 5 -11.26 13.87 2.55
C PRO A 5 -10.22 14.84 1.96
N GLU A 6 -10.69 15.86 1.26
CA GLU A 6 -9.83 16.94 0.80
C GLU A 6 -9.23 17.72 1.98
N GLY A 7 -8.10 18.38 1.74
CA GLY A 7 -7.49 19.25 2.73
C GLY A 7 -5.98 19.12 2.80
N TYR A 8 -5.38 19.99 3.61
CA TYR A 8 -3.95 19.99 3.88
C TYR A 8 -3.56 18.86 4.84
N PHE A 9 -2.39 18.27 4.60
CA PHE A 9 -1.74 17.33 5.51
C PHE A 9 -0.23 17.62 5.55
N PRO A 10 0.47 17.25 6.65
CA PRO A 10 1.93 17.33 6.70
C PRO A 10 2.56 16.17 5.91
N MET A 11 3.27 16.48 4.83
CA MET A 11 4.05 15.53 4.03
C MET A 11 5.52 15.61 4.39
N GLY A 12 6.20 14.46 4.38
CA GLY A 12 7.62 14.34 4.71
C GLY A 12 7.90 14.32 6.22
N ASN A 13 9.18 14.34 6.57
CA ASN A 13 9.67 14.22 7.94
C ASN A 13 10.95 15.02 8.14
N SER A 14 10.91 16.07 8.97
CA SER A 14 12.07 16.91 9.27
C SER A 14 13.25 16.15 9.90
N SER A 15 12.99 15.02 10.54
CA SER A 15 14.01 14.13 11.13
C SER A 15 14.29 12.89 10.29
N GLY A 16 13.73 12.81 9.07
CA GLY A 16 13.88 11.70 8.15
C GLY A 16 15.20 11.72 7.36
N LYS A 17 15.24 10.96 6.28
CA LYS A 17 16.32 11.03 5.28
C LYS A 17 16.26 12.35 4.49
N GLU A 18 17.25 12.58 3.64
CA GLU A 18 17.37 13.85 2.91
C GLU A 18 16.23 14.05 1.89
N ASP A 19 15.80 12.96 1.25
CA ASP A 19 14.67 12.91 0.32
C ASP A 19 13.30 12.98 1.01
N GLU A 20 13.25 12.83 2.35
CA GLU A 20 12.02 12.96 3.14
C GLU A 20 11.84 14.39 3.70
N LYS A 21 12.80 15.28 3.50
CA LYS A 21 12.81 16.66 4.04
C LYS A 21 12.50 17.71 2.98
N PRO A 22 12.01 18.89 3.39
CA PRO A 22 11.51 19.22 4.73
C PRO A 22 10.07 18.72 4.94
N LEU A 23 9.62 18.67 6.20
CA LEU A 23 8.17 18.60 6.45
C LEU A 23 7.51 19.86 5.89
N HIS A 24 6.49 19.68 5.06
CA HIS A 24 5.73 20.77 4.45
C HIS A 24 4.26 20.39 4.30
N PHE A 25 3.38 21.38 4.13
CA PHE A 25 1.94 21.13 3.98
C PHE A 25 1.55 21.01 2.52
N VAL A 26 0.94 19.88 2.16
CA VAL A 26 0.43 19.61 0.81
C VAL A 26 -1.09 19.52 0.87
N TYR A 27 -1.77 20.16 -0.09
CA TYR A 27 -3.21 20.03 -0.26
C TYR A 27 -3.51 18.96 -1.30
N THR A 28 -4.44 18.06 -0.97
CA THR A 28 -5.03 17.15 -1.96
C THR A 28 -6.54 17.37 -2.01
N LYS A 29 -7.13 17.16 -3.20
CA LYS A 29 -8.59 17.03 -3.34
C LYS A 29 -9.07 15.75 -2.65
N ALA A 30 -10.38 15.60 -2.51
CA ALA A 30 -10.95 14.37 -1.98
C ALA A 30 -10.81 13.27 -3.03
N PHE A 31 -10.49 12.06 -2.61
CA PHE A 31 -10.32 10.92 -3.51
C PHE A 31 -10.71 9.62 -2.83
N PHE A 32 -10.83 8.58 -3.64
CA PHE A 32 -10.93 7.21 -3.17
C PHE A 32 -9.63 6.49 -3.51
N ILE A 33 -9.19 5.62 -2.60
CA ILE A 33 -8.03 4.75 -2.77
C ILE A 33 -8.40 3.33 -2.34
N ASP A 34 -7.80 2.30 -2.93
CA ASP A 34 -8.09 0.93 -2.54
C ASP A 34 -7.69 0.67 -1.08
N LYS A 35 -8.47 -0.16 -0.36
CA LYS A 35 -8.23 -0.45 1.07
C LYS A 35 -6.99 -1.33 1.26
N TYR A 36 -6.69 -2.12 0.24
CA TYR A 36 -5.73 -3.20 0.19
C TYR A 36 -4.91 -3.05 -1.09
N GLU A 37 -3.71 -3.62 -1.13
CA GLU A 37 -3.00 -3.78 -2.39
C GLU A 37 -3.83 -4.64 -3.36
N VAL A 38 -3.58 -4.49 -4.66
CA VAL A 38 -4.23 -5.32 -5.68
C VAL A 38 -3.81 -6.77 -5.47
N SER A 39 -4.76 -7.65 -5.19
CA SER A 39 -4.48 -9.07 -4.98
C SER A 39 -4.23 -9.82 -6.28
N ASN A 40 -3.52 -10.95 -6.23
CA ASN A 40 -3.34 -11.86 -7.36
C ASN A 40 -4.70 -12.29 -7.96
N ALA A 41 -5.69 -12.57 -7.11
CA ALA A 41 -7.05 -12.91 -7.56
C ALA A 41 -7.71 -11.78 -8.36
N GLU A 42 -7.55 -10.52 -7.93
CA GLU A 42 -8.08 -9.36 -8.64
C GLU A 42 -7.33 -9.08 -9.93
N TYR A 43 -6.00 -9.18 -9.92
CA TYR A 43 -5.18 -9.01 -11.12
C TYR A 43 -5.49 -10.09 -12.17
N MET A 44 -5.83 -11.31 -11.73
CA MET A 44 -6.25 -12.36 -12.68
C MET A 44 -7.57 -12.08 -13.37
N LYS A 45 -8.48 -11.31 -12.77
CA LYS A 45 -9.69 -10.86 -13.47
C LYS A 45 -9.31 -9.97 -14.65
N PHE A 46 -8.31 -9.10 -14.48
CA PHE A 46 -7.77 -8.26 -15.54
C PHE A 46 -7.11 -9.08 -16.66
N VAL A 47 -6.22 -10.01 -16.28
CA VAL A 47 -5.54 -10.91 -17.24
C VAL A 47 -6.56 -11.71 -18.04
N ASN A 48 -7.55 -12.32 -17.38
CA ASN A 48 -8.56 -13.14 -18.05
C ASN A 48 -9.48 -12.30 -18.96
N ALA A 49 -9.79 -11.05 -18.59
CA ALA A 49 -10.66 -10.19 -19.36
C ALA A 49 -9.99 -9.58 -20.60
N THR A 50 -8.67 -9.36 -20.54
CA THR A 50 -7.94 -8.59 -21.57
C THR A 50 -6.92 -9.40 -22.35
N GLY A 51 -6.54 -10.59 -21.86
CA GLY A 51 -5.43 -11.37 -22.39
C GLY A 51 -4.05 -10.77 -22.09
N TYR A 52 -3.97 -9.83 -21.14
CA TYR A 52 -2.71 -9.17 -20.77
C TYR A 52 -1.70 -10.16 -20.20
N ALA A 53 -0.40 -9.87 -20.37
CA ALA A 53 0.66 -10.73 -19.89
C ALA A 53 0.62 -10.89 -18.36
N LYS A 54 0.89 -12.11 -17.89
CA LYS A 54 1.07 -12.38 -16.46
C LYS A 54 2.34 -11.69 -15.94
N PRO A 55 2.37 -11.25 -14.67
CA PRO A 55 3.56 -10.67 -14.03
C PRO A 55 4.78 -11.61 -14.05
N ILE A 56 5.99 -11.04 -13.94
CA ILE A 56 7.25 -11.81 -14.09
C ILE A 56 7.43 -12.95 -13.08
N PHE A 57 6.81 -12.84 -11.89
CA PHE A 57 6.90 -13.83 -10.81
C PHE A 57 5.66 -14.71 -10.69
N TRP A 58 4.79 -14.73 -11.70
CA TRP A 58 3.51 -15.43 -11.64
C TRP A 58 3.64 -16.94 -11.38
N GLU A 59 4.68 -17.57 -11.93
CA GLU A 59 4.90 -19.01 -11.77
C GLU A 59 5.62 -19.36 -10.45
N ASP A 60 6.05 -18.37 -9.65
CA ASP A 60 6.48 -18.61 -8.27
C ASP A 60 5.24 -18.82 -7.38
N GLY A 61 4.92 -20.08 -7.11
CA GLY A 61 3.79 -20.48 -6.27
C GLY A 61 3.83 -19.94 -4.84
N THR A 62 4.97 -19.40 -4.38
CA THR A 62 5.07 -18.74 -3.07
C THR A 62 4.76 -17.25 -3.09
N LEU A 63 4.59 -16.66 -4.29
CA LEU A 63 4.24 -15.25 -4.51
C LEU A 63 2.86 -15.08 -5.17
N ASN A 64 2.26 -16.16 -5.66
CA ASN A 64 1.00 -16.15 -6.41
C ASN A 64 -0.19 -16.75 -5.64
N PHE A 65 -0.24 -16.56 -4.33
CA PHE A 65 -1.44 -16.92 -3.58
C PHE A 65 -2.58 -15.94 -3.88
N PRO A 66 -3.83 -16.39 -4.10
CA PRO A 66 -4.92 -15.51 -4.56
C PRO A 66 -5.16 -14.27 -3.69
N GLY A 67 -5.04 -14.40 -2.36
CA GLY A 67 -5.26 -13.30 -1.40
C GLY A 67 -4.03 -12.44 -1.10
N HIS A 68 -2.88 -12.73 -1.73
CA HIS A 68 -1.64 -11.97 -1.57
C HIS A 68 -1.54 -10.87 -2.63
N PRO A 69 -0.75 -9.81 -2.40
CA PRO A 69 -0.54 -8.75 -3.38
C PRO A 69 0.10 -9.30 -4.64
N VAL A 70 -0.31 -8.77 -5.79
CA VAL A 70 0.37 -9.03 -7.06
C VAL A 70 1.75 -8.36 -7.05
N VAL A 71 2.77 -9.12 -7.46
CA VAL A 71 4.16 -8.67 -7.53
C VAL A 71 4.76 -8.96 -8.89
N GLY A 72 5.91 -8.34 -9.19
CA GLY A 72 6.54 -8.48 -10.50
C GLY A 72 5.81 -7.74 -11.61
N VAL A 73 5.11 -6.66 -11.25
CA VAL A 73 4.45 -5.72 -12.16
C VAL A 73 5.30 -4.47 -12.31
N SER A 74 5.45 -3.99 -13.54
CA SER A 74 6.04 -2.68 -13.80
C SER A 74 5.05 -1.55 -13.50
N TRP A 75 5.55 -0.31 -13.46
CA TRP A 75 4.68 0.87 -13.39
C TRP A 75 3.66 0.92 -14.53
N HIS A 76 4.05 0.51 -15.75
CA HIS A 76 3.15 0.47 -16.91
C HIS A 76 2.04 -0.58 -16.74
N ASP A 77 2.35 -1.72 -16.14
CA ASP A 77 1.36 -2.77 -15.85
C ASP A 77 0.36 -2.28 -14.80
N ALA A 78 0.86 -1.66 -13.72
CA ALA A 78 0.04 -1.10 -12.66
C ALA A 78 -0.89 0.01 -13.19
N MET A 79 -0.36 0.92 -14.02
CA MET A 79 -1.16 1.96 -14.69
C MET A 79 -2.22 1.35 -15.61
N THR A 80 -1.87 0.31 -16.39
CA THR A 80 -2.79 -0.33 -17.34
C THR A 80 -3.91 -1.04 -16.60
N TYR A 81 -3.59 -1.78 -15.53
CA TYR A 81 -4.57 -2.39 -14.63
C TYR A 81 -5.51 -1.34 -14.03
N ALA A 82 -4.97 -0.25 -13.48
CA ALA A 82 -5.76 0.81 -12.88
C ALA A 82 -6.74 1.41 -13.88
N LYS A 83 -6.28 1.71 -15.11
CA LYS A 83 -7.13 2.21 -16.20
C LYS A 83 -8.22 1.21 -16.59
N TRP A 84 -7.90 -0.08 -16.68
CA TRP A 84 -8.89 -1.12 -16.98
C TRP A 84 -9.98 -1.21 -15.91
N LYS A 85 -9.62 -1.03 -14.63
CA LYS A 85 -10.58 -0.98 -13.51
C LYS A 85 -11.40 0.33 -13.50
N GLY A 86 -11.13 1.28 -14.39
CA GLY A 86 -11.73 2.62 -14.40
C GLY A 86 -11.16 3.57 -13.35
N HIS A 87 -9.96 3.27 -12.85
CA HIS A 87 -9.24 3.96 -11.78
C HIS A 87 -7.95 4.61 -12.32
N ARG A 88 -7.07 5.08 -11.42
CA ARG A 88 -5.71 5.56 -11.69
C ARG A 88 -4.78 5.18 -10.53
N LEU A 89 -3.47 5.31 -10.73
CA LEU A 89 -2.50 5.26 -9.62
C LEU A 89 -2.67 6.49 -8.71
N PRO A 90 -2.42 6.35 -7.40
CA PRO A 90 -2.35 7.49 -6.48
C PRO A 90 -1.11 8.33 -6.80
N THR A 91 -1.14 9.62 -6.51
CA THR A 91 0.13 10.36 -6.41
C THR A 91 0.85 10.00 -5.10
N GLU A 92 2.15 10.26 -5.02
CA GLU A 92 2.91 10.07 -3.77
C GLU A 92 2.28 10.84 -2.59
N ALA A 93 1.82 12.07 -2.83
CA ALA A 93 1.14 12.87 -1.81
C ALA A 93 -0.21 12.27 -1.37
N GLU A 94 -0.98 11.67 -2.30
CA GLU A 94 -2.21 10.97 -1.97
C GLU A 94 -1.93 9.69 -1.17
N TRP A 95 -0.88 8.95 -1.55
CA TRP A 95 -0.45 7.75 -0.86
C TRP A 95 0.00 8.07 0.58
N GLU A 96 0.88 9.06 0.77
CA GLU A 96 1.36 9.44 2.11
C GLU A 96 0.22 9.98 2.97
N LYS A 97 -0.67 10.82 2.41
CA LYS A 97 -1.86 11.29 3.15
C LYS A 97 -2.71 10.12 3.60
N SER A 98 -2.93 9.13 2.74
CA SER A 98 -3.74 7.94 3.05
C SER A 98 -3.11 7.07 4.15
N ALA A 99 -1.77 7.02 4.21
CA ALA A 99 -1.02 6.33 5.24
C ALA A 99 -1.02 7.10 6.59
N ARG A 100 -0.80 8.41 6.54
CA ARG A 100 -0.48 9.24 7.72
C ARG A 100 -1.69 9.95 8.32
N GLY A 101 -2.62 10.44 7.51
CA GLY A 101 -3.60 11.44 7.96
C GLY A 101 -2.97 12.78 8.33
N ASN A 102 -3.57 13.50 9.28
CA ASN A 102 -3.25 14.92 9.54
C ASN A 102 -2.61 15.18 10.92
N ASP A 103 -2.27 14.15 11.69
CA ASP A 103 -1.80 14.26 13.08
C ASP A 103 -0.29 14.04 13.28
N ASN A 104 0.45 14.03 12.16
CA ASN A 104 1.90 13.84 12.11
C ASN A 104 2.36 12.54 12.81
N ARG A 105 1.58 11.46 12.71
CA ARG A 105 1.98 10.12 13.18
C ARG A 105 3.18 9.59 12.39
N LEU A 106 4.00 8.77 13.03
CA LEU A 106 5.19 8.18 12.41
C LEU A 106 4.85 6.93 11.59
N TRP A 107 3.88 6.15 12.04
CA TRP A 107 3.42 4.92 11.41
C TRP A 107 1.92 5.04 11.10
N PRO A 108 1.39 4.27 10.13
CA PRO A 108 -0.04 4.30 9.82
C PRO A 108 -0.94 4.07 11.05
N TRP A 109 -0.54 3.13 11.92
CA TRP A 109 -1.25 2.80 13.17
C TRP A 109 -0.97 3.75 14.35
N GLY A 110 -0.03 4.70 14.23
CA GLY A 110 0.23 5.69 15.27
C GLY A 110 1.70 6.07 15.48
N ARG A 111 2.03 6.57 16.68
CA ARG A 111 3.37 7.15 16.97
C ARG A 111 4.41 6.16 17.49
N LYS A 112 3.97 5.11 18.18
CA LYS A 112 4.89 4.13 18.78
C LYS A 112 4.95 2.88 17.94
N PHE A 113 6.17 2.44 17.67
CA PHE A 113 6.43 1.10 17.17
C PHE A 113 6.52 0.18 18.39
N ASP A 114 5.39 -0.36 18.85
CA ASP A 114 5.36 -1.19 20.04
C ASP A 114 5.84 -2.62 19.72
N LYS A 115 7.15 -2.79 19.93
CA LYS A 115 7.92 -4.03 19.89
C LYS A 115 7.43 -5.14 20.86
N GLY A 116 6.33 -4.96 21.59
CA GLY A 116 5.79 -6.01 22.47
C GLY A 116 4.81 -6.95 21.77
N PHE A 117 4.22 -6.48 20.66
CA PHE A 117 3.11 -7.11 19.90
C PHE A 117 3.47 -7.22 18.40
N PHE A 118 4.75 -7.53 18.12
CA PHE A 118 5.40 -7.40 16.80
C PHE A 118 4.70 -8.04 15.60
N PHE A 119 3.85 -9.04 15.81
CA PHE A 119 3.37 -9.89 14.73
C PHE A 119 2.07 -9.44 14.06
N TYR A 120 1.42 -8.36 14.53
CA TYR A 120 0.06 -8.03 14.07
C TYR A 120 -0.07 -6.73 13.25
N TYR A 121 0.98 -5.92 13.13
CA TYR A 121 0.88 -4.61 12.48
C TYR A 121 1.42 -4.55 11.06
N VAL A 122 2.45 -5.33 10.72
CA VAL A 122 3.23 -5.08 9.50
C VAL A 122 4.07 -6.30 9.11
N ASN A 123 4.32 -6.46 7.80
CA ASN A 123 5.23 -7.44 7.22
C ASN A 123 6.55 -6.78 6.75
N VAL A 124 7.59 -6.82 7.58
CA VAL A 124 8.92 -6.20 7.35
C VAL A 124 10.11 -6.95 7.99
N PHE A 125 9.85 -7.95 8.84
CA PHE A 125 10.83 -8.73 9.59
C PHE A 125 11.05 -10.14 9.03
N GLY A 126 10.46 -10.48 7.89
CA GLY A 126 10.75 -11.72 7.17
C GLY A 126 10.16 -12.93 7.90
N GLU A 127 10.94 -13.66 8.68
CA GLU A 127 10.41 -14.83 9.41
C GLU A 127 9.72 -14.44 10.73
N ASP A 128 9.98 -13.23 11.23
CA ASP A 128 9.52 -12.76 12.56
C ASP A 128 8.25 -11.88 12.50
N ASP A 129 7.42 -12.00 11.45
CA ASP A 129 6.17 -11.25 11.29
C ASP A 129 4.99 -12.09 10.76
N ASN A 130 5.08 -13.42 10.90
CA ASN A 130 4.18 -14.47 10.41
C ASN A 130 4.29 -14.84 8.93
N TYR A 131 4.92 -14.02 8.08
CA TYR A 131 4.98 -14.29 6.63
C TYR A 131 6.37 -14.04 6.05
N LYS A 132 7.08 -15.12 5.73
CA LYS A 132 8.42 -15.10 5.12
C LYS A 132 8.54 -14.27 3.81
N LYS A 133 7.45 -14.10 3.08
CA LYS A 133 7.38 -13.35 1.81
C LYS A 133 6.28 -12.31 1.90
N THR A 134 5.35 -12.28 0.96
CA THR A 134 4.15 -11.44 1.06
C THR A 134 3.15 -12.08 2.01
N ALA A 135 2.30 -11.26 2.61
CA ALA A 135 1.18 -11.67 3.43
C ALA A 135 -0.16 -11.42 2.69
N PRO A 136 -1.27 -12.06 3.12
CA PRO A 136 -2.59 -11.71 2.63
C PRO A 136 -2.88 -10.23 2.84
N VAL A 137 -3.48 -9.59 1.83
CA VAL A 137 -3.70 -8.13 1.81
C VAL A 137 -4.62 -7.63 2.94
N ASN A 138 -5.32 -8.54 3.62
CA ASN A 138 -6.24 -8.26 4.72
C ASN A 138 -5.77 -8.75 6.10
N TYR A 139 -4.49 -9.17 6.24
CA TYR A 139 -4.03 -9.83 7.46
C TYR A 139 -3.78 -8.87 8.63
N TYR A 140 -3.01 -7.80 8.42
CA TYR A 140 -2.56 -6.89 9.49
C TYR A 140 -3.58 -5.79 9.80
N GLU A 141 -4.78 -6.16 10.24
CA GLU A 141 -5.86 -5.21 10.53
C GLU A 141 -5.47 -4.16 11.59
N THR A 142 -4.64 -4.53 12.57
CA THR A 142 -4.18 -3.58 13.59
C THR A 142 -3.16 -2.58 13.06
N GLY A 143 -2.57 -2.84 11.88
CA GLY A 143 -1.69 -1.95 11.14
C GLY A 143 -2.41 -0.87 10.34
N ALA A 144 -3.73 -0.77 10.46
CA ALA A 144 -4.52 0.15 9.66
C ALA A 144 -4.10 1.62 9.81
N SER A 145 -4.15 2.35 8.69
CA SER A 145 -4.04 3.80 8.64
C SER A 145 -5.22 4.47 9.36
N PRO A 146 -5.18 5.78 9.66
CA PRO A 146 -6.33 6.47 10.27
C PRO A 146 -7.59 6.47 9.41
N PHE A 147 -7.47 6.21 8.10
CA PHE A 147 -8.59 6.06 7.20
C PHE A 147 -9.05 4.60 7.04
N GLY A 148 -8.31 3.63 7.61
CA GLY A 148 -8.64 2.21 7.56
C GLY A 148 -8.00 1.44 6.40
N LEU A 149 -6.99 2.01 5.73
CA LEU A 149 -6.18 1.31 4.74
C LEU A 149 -5.21 0.36 5.42
N LEU A 150 -4.99 -0.83 4.86
CA LEU A 150 -4.01 -1.79 5.37
C LEU A 150 -2.73 -1.77 4.53
N ASN A 151 -1.65 -2.31 5.08
CA ASN A 151 -0.36 -2.50 4.43
C ASN A 151 0.27 -1.23 3.81
N MET A 152 -0.13 -0.03 4.26
CA MET A 152 0.54 1.23 3.94
C MET A 152 1.99 1.32 4.45
N SER A 153 2.48 0.26 5.09
CA SER A 153 3.86 0.02 5.47
C SER A 153 4.11 -1.48 5.38
N GLY A 154 5.21 -1.89 4.76
CA GLY A 154 5.59 -3.29 4.59
C GLY A 154 4.87 -4.01 3.45
N ASN A 155 4.97 -5.35 3.45
CA ASN A 155 4.43 -6.27 2.45
C ASN A 155 5.03 -6.11 1.04
N VAL A 156 4.69 -5.04 0.31
CA VAL A 156 5.22 -4.74 -1.03
C VAL A 156 5.39 -3.23 -1.22
N TRP A 157 6.27 -2.83 -2.14
CA TRP A 157 6.30 -1.45 -2.61
C TRP A 157 5.13 -1.18 -3.56
N GLU A 158 4.57 0.02 -3.50
CA GLU A 158 3.40 0.43 -4.27
C GLU A 158 3.76 1.53 -5.28
N TRP A 159 3.34 1.35 -6.54
CA TRP A 159 3.57 2.32 -7.61
C TRP A 159 2.63 3.54 -7.46
N CYS A 160 3.22 4.73 -7.55
CA CYS A 160 2.54 6.03 -7.68
C CYS A 160 2.75 6.63 -9.08
#